data_AF-A0AAN6FMA6-F1
#
_entry.id   AF-A0AAN6FMA6-F1
#
_cell.length_a   1.000
_cell.length_b   1.000
_cell.length_c   1.000
_cell.angle_alpha   90.00
_cell.angle_beta   90.00
_cell.angle_gamma   90.00
#
_symmetry.space_group_name_H-M   'P 1'
#
loop_
_entity.id
_entity.type
_entity.pdbx_description
1 polymer ?
#
loop_
_entity_poly.entity_id
_entity_poly.type
_entity_poly.pdbx_seq_one_letter_code
_entity_poly.pdbx_strand_id
1 'polypeptide(L)'
;MNCIHYSIRPHYRFEGPWIANTSHPLLLIGNTADPVTPVKHAINMAKGFAGAVALTQDSSGHCSISTYSNCTVQYVRRYFDTGDLPPINTTCPADEMPFGPDADEAGAVGVELMEARKRHATIAAALHGAGGGLLGSAVAGGRAAAGWFDQSTTAMWEQIRDHEFRAAFLRIHEPLTLCFAGGVEKKPYMNKMQPYRRRTPIWLDCDTGHDDAFAILLAARSDEVDLLGITTVYGNAPLENTTYNTRAILKAIGREDVPVYPGASKPSCREAAHAPDIHGASGLDGTDCLPEPTVPARTTDAVQAMYESLNAEPAGTAWLVAVGALTSIAALFSKHPHVVDHIAGLSIMGGAVGGGFTDAPMGTVAGAGERFGNHTPYAEFNIYCDPEAARAIFSNPALAAKTTLTPLDLTHQFLATSEVQKSLLYGSIKSGLSEEATRSVTPVRRLFFEILTFFAKTYADVFGLKEGPPLHDPLAVAAAFRHELFIYSKGSQSEREHFTVDVVVEGEHGDSDEIRSGPSQCGRTIVQQSLPGQPGVTIPRGLDTPALWNLIEGCLGGVEAAS
;
A
#
# COMPACT_ATOMS: atom_id res chain seq x y z
N MET A 1 -18.94 -32.73 -17.90
CA MET A 1 -18.34 -31.56 -17.23
C MET A 1 -16.90 -31.92 -16.90
N ASN A 2 -15.93 -31.42 -17.65
CA ASN A 2 -14.51 -31.63 -17.36
C ASN A 2 -14.00 -30.42 -16.59
N CYS A 3 -13.61 -30.62 -15.33
CA CYS A 3 -12.91 -29.58 -14.57
C CYS A 3 -11.52 -29.36 -15.19
N ILE A 4 -11.13 -28.09 -15.33
CA ILE A 4 -9.77 -27.70 -15.74
C ILE A 4 -8.84 -28.04 -14.58
N HIS A 5 -7.96 -29.02 -14.77
CA HIS A 5 -6.95 -29.42 -13.80
C HIS A 5 -5.58 -28.89 -14.24
N TYR A 6 -4.98 -27.99 -13.45
CA TYR A 6 -3.60 -27.57 -13.65
C TYR A 6 -2.65 -28.65 -13.12
N SER A 7 -1.90 -29.31 -14.02
CA SER A 7 -0.92 -30.33 -13.62
C SER A 7 0.42 -29.66 -13.29
N ILE A 8 0.46 -28.95 -12.17
CA ILE A 8 1.70 -28.37 -11.65
C ILE A 8 2.49 -29.52 -11.01
N ARG A 9 3.68 -29.82 -11.55
CA ARG A 9 4.60 -30.80 -10.96
C ARG A 9 5.85 -30.09 -10.43
N PRO A 10 6.24 -30.35 -9.18
CA PRO A 10 7.47 -29.79 -8.61
C PRO A 10 8.71 -30.24 -9.41
N HIS A 11 9.68 -29.33 -9.61
CA HIS A 11 10.92 -29.61 -10.37
C HIS A 11 11.80 -30.69 -9.72
N TYR A 12 11.59 -30.94 -8.43
CA TYR A 12 12.27 -31.94 -7.62
C TYR A 12 11.25 -32.73 -6.82
N ARG A 13 11.29 -34.04 -6.95
CA ARG A 13 10.44 -34.95 -6.19
C ARG A 13 11.32 -35.81 -5.31
N PHE A 14 11.00 -35.86 -4.03
CA PHE A 14 11.61 -36.83 -3.14
C PHE A 14 11.11 -38.23 -3.54
N GLU A 15 12.01 -39.05 -4.08
CA GLU A 15 11.73 -40.43 -4.50
C GLU A 15 12.08 -41.48 -3.43
N GLY A 16 12.67 -41.03 -2.32
CA GLY A 16 13.07 -41.90 -1.23
C GLY A 16 11.87 -42.47 -0.46
N PRO A 17 12.12 -43.40 0.48
CA PRO A 17 11.07 -43.89 1.35
C PRO A 17 10.55 -42.73 2.22
N TRP A 18 9.25 -42.47 2.14
CA TRP A 18 8.54 -41.51 3.01
C TRP A 18 8.37 -42.02 4.46
N ILE A 19 8.98 -43.16 4.76
CA ILE A 19 8.85 -43.97 5.98
C ILE A 19 10.26 -44.15 6.52
N ALA A 20 10.46 -43.83 7.80
CA ALA A 20 11.75 -43.99 8.46
C ALA A 20 11.57 -44.24 9.96
N ASN A 21 12.61 -44.76 10.61
CA ASN A 21 12.68 -44.77 12.06
C ASN A 21 13.34 -43.47 12.52
N THR A 22 12.62 -42.68 13.32
CA THR A 22 13.09 -41.40 13.83
C THR A 22 13.74 -41.60 15.20
N SER A 23 14.75 -40.79 15.53
CA SER A 23 15.40 -40.84 16.86
C SER A 23 14.43 -40.53 18.02
N HIS A 24 13.32 -39.86 17.72
CA HIS A 24 12.22 -39.60 18.64
C HIS A 24 10.86 -39.86 17.95
N PRO A 25 9.85 -40.37 18.69
CA PRO A 25 8.49 -40.54 18.16
C PRO A 25 7.90 -39.23 17.66
N LEU A 26 7.13 -39.25 16.57
CA LEU A 26 6.51 -38.04 16.01
C LEU A 26 5.08 -37.84 16.51
N LEU A 27 4.75 -36.59 16.88
CA LEU A 27 3.37 -36.13 17.04
C LEU A 27 2.91 -35.45 15.74
N LEU A 28 1.90 -36.02 15.08
CA LEU A 28 1.24 -35.43 13.93
C LEU A 28 -0.15 -34.93 14.32
N ILE A 29 -0.56 -33.76 13.84
CA ILE A 29 -1.85 -33.17 14.18
C ILE A 29 -2.63 -32.93 12.90
N GLY A 30 -3.90 -33.32 12.87
CA GLY A 30 -4.79 -33.08 11.74
C GLY A 30 -6.19 -32.69 12.19
N ASN A 31 -6.83 -31.80 11.42
CA ASN A 31 -8.17 -31.32 11.74
C ASN A 31 -9.24 -32.16 11.02
N THR A 32 -10.39 -32.35 11.66
CA THR A 32 -11.53 -33.08 11.08
C THR A 32 -12.03 -32.45 9.78
N ALA A 33 -12.00 -31.12 9.66
CA ALA A 33 -12.42 -30.37 8.48
C ALA A 33 -11.33 -29.41 7.94
N ASP A 34 -10.17 -29.96 7.55
CA ASP A 34 -9.11 -29.24 6.82
C ASP A 34 -9.29 -29.37 5.29
N PRO A 35 -9.51 -28.27 4.54
CA PRO A 35 -9.72 -28.33 3.09
C PRO A 35 -8.45 -28.59 2.28
N VAL A 36 -7.26 -28.48 2.90
CA VAL A 36 -5.96 -28.59 2.22
C VAL A 36 -5.20 -29.83 2.68
N THR A 37 -5.16 -30.11 3.99
CA THR A 37 -4.50 -31.29 4.59
C THR A 37 -5.45 -32.11 5.48
N PRO A 38 -6.39 -32.87 4.89
CA PRO A 38 -7.36 -33.67 5.65
C PRO A 38 -6.74 -34.60 6.71
N VAL A 39 -7.39 -34.77 7.87
CA VAL A 39 -6.92 -35.63 9.00
C VAL A 39 -6.45 -37.03 8.59
N LYS A 40 -7.06 -37.64 7.56
CA LYS A 40 -6.63 -38.93 7.00
C LYS A 40 -5.15 -38.95 6.61
N HIS A 41 -4.59 -37.82 6.19
CA HIS A 41 -3.18 -37.70 5.81
C HIS A 41 -2.26 -37.73 7.02
N ALA A 42 -2.62 -37.04 8.12
CA ALA A 42 -1.87 -37.12 9.38
C ALA A 42 -1.87 -38.56 9.93
N ILE A 43 -3.02 -39.24 9.88
CA ILE A 43 -3.14 -40.65 10.29
C ILE A 43 -2.28 -41.56 9.41
N ASN A 44 -2.31 -41.36 8.09
CA ASN A 44 -1.51 -42.17 7.17
C ASN A 44 -0.01 -41.93 7.33
N MET A 45 0.40 -40.69 7.57
CA MET A 45 1.79 -40.34 7.84
C MET A 45 2.26 -40.98 9.16
N ALA A 46 1.46 -40.95 10.23
CA ALA A 46 1.85 -41.55 11.52
C ALA A 46 2.14 -43.06 11.39
N LYS A 47 1.40 -43.78 10.54
CA LYS A 47 1.66 -45.21 10.27
C LYS A 47 3.04 -45.48 9.64
N GLY A 48 3.62 -44.48 8.98
CA GLY A 48 4.91 -44.55 8.33
C GLY A 48 6.11 -44.34 9.26
N PHE A 49 5.90 -43.97 10.52
CA PHE A 49 7.00 -43.70 11.46
C PHE A 49 6.79 -44.51 12.74
N ALA A 50 7.79 -45.30 13.11
CA ALA A 50 7.70 -46.16 14.28
C ALA A 50 7.47 -45.33 15.56
N GLY A 51 6.41 -45.65 16.30
CA GLY A 51 6.04 -44.96 17.53
C GLY A 51 5.33 -43.62 17.35
N ALA A 52 5.12 -43.14 16.11
CA ALA A 52 4.40 -41.89 15.88
C ALA A 52 2.90 -42.01 16.19
N VAL A 53 2.30 -40.91 16.65
CA VAL A 53 0.86 -40.80 16.94
C VAL A 53 0.26 -39.62 16.19
N ALA A 54 -0.93 -39.85 15.61
CA ALA A 54 -1.77 -38.80 15.08
C ALA A 54 -2.78 -38.34 16.13
N LEU A 55 -2.75 -37.05 16.48
CA LEU A 55 -3.76 -36.36 17.26
C LEU A 55 -4.78 -35.71 16.33
N THR A 56 -6.07 -35.98 16.57
CA THR A 56 -7.15 -35.32 15.81
C THR A 56 -7.63 -34.10 16.58
N GLN A 57 -7.68 -32.94 15.92
CA GLN A 57 -8.41 -31.79 16.44
C GLN A 57 -9.77 -31.71 15.74
N ASP A 58 -10.86 -31.73 16.51
CA ASP A 58 -12.20 -31.61 15.96
C ASP A 58 -12.53 -30.14 15.67
N SER A 59 -12.05 -29.66 14.53
CA SER A 59 -12.17 -28.27 14.10
C SER A 59 -12.17 -28.13 12.57
N SER A 60 -12.66 -26.99 12.10
CA SER A 60 -12.58 -26.58 10.69
C SER A 60 -11.44 -25.59 10.47
N GLY A 61 -10.75 -25.71 9.33
CA GLY A 61 -9.67 -24.78 8.95
C GLY A 61 -8.36 -25.50 8.67
N HIS A 62 -7.45 -24.81 7.99
CA HIS A 62 -6.17 -25.38 7.60
C HIS A 62 -5.17 -25.38 8.76
N CYS A 63 -4.62 -26.54 9.10
CA CYS A 63 -3.73 -26.77 10.26
C CYS A 63 -4.37 -26.52 11.63
N SER A 64 -3.84 -27.15 12.70
CA SER A 64 -4.41 -27.09 14.06
C SER A 64 -4.34 -25.71 14.72
N ILE A 65 -3.64 -24.74 14.13
CA ILE A 65 -3.60 -23.35 14.59
C ILE A 65 -4.84 -22.55 14.21
N SER A 66 -5.60 -23.00 13.21
CA SER A 66 -6.77 -22.28 12.66
C SER A 66 -7.95 -22.20 13.62
N THR A 67 -7.96 -23.01 14.68
CA THR A 67 -8.98 -22.98 15.73
C THR A 67 -8.32 -23.33 17.06
N TYR A 68 -8.65 -22.60 18.11
CA TYR A 68 -8.08 -22.86 19.43
C TYR A 68 -8.63 -24.14 20.06
N SER A 69 -7.73 -24.97 20.60
CA SER A 69 -8.05 -26.11 21.45
C SER A 69 -7.01 -26.24 22.56
N ASN A 70 -7.43 -26.03 23.80
CA ASN A 70 -6.63 -26.17 25.01
C ASN A 70 -6.16 -27.62 25.16
N CYS A 71 -7.01 -28.59 24.84
CA CYS A 71 -6.64 -30.01 24.78
C CYS A 71 -5.45 -30.25 23.84
N THR A 72 -5.52 -29.73 22.60
CA THR A 72 -4.41 -29.86 21.64
C THR A 72 -3.13 -29.19 22.15
N VAL A 73 -3.25 -27.97 22.69
CA VAL A 73 -2.10 -27.21 23.23
C VAL A 73 -1.43 -27.93 24.39
N GLN A 74 -2.20 -28.57 25.28
CA GLN A 74 -1.64 -29.36 26.39
C GLN A 74 -0.83 -30.55 25.90
N TYR A 75 -1.31 -31.28 24.89
CA TYR A 75 -0.55 -32.39 24.31
C TYR A 75 0.69 -31.92 23.55
N VAL A 76 0.62 -30.80 22.84
CA VAL A 76 1.78 -30.20 22.17
C VAL A 76 2.85 -29.81 23.20
N ARG A 77 2.46 -29.13 24.28
CA ARG A 77 3.38 -28.76 25.37
C ARG A 77 4.02 -29.99 25.99
N ARG A 78 3.20 -30.98 26.38
CA ARG A 78 3.70 -32.22 26.99
C ARG A 78 4.69 -32.97 26.07
N TYR A 79 4.42 -33.01 24.77
CA TYR A 79 5.32 -33.60 23.78
C TYR A 79 6.65 -32.85 23.69
N PHE A 80 6.64 -31.51 23.69
CA PHE A 80 7.89 -30.74 23.69
C PHE A 80 8.67 -30.84 25.01
N ASP A 81 7.97 -30.92 26.14
CA ASP A 81 8.58 -30.97 27.47
C ASP A 81 9.18 -32.35 27.79
N THR A 82 8.47 -33.43 27.42
CA THR A 82 8.80 -34.80 27.88
C THR A 82 9.00 -35.80 26.75
N GLY A 83 8.54 -35.51 25.53
CA GLY A 83 8.45 -36.46 24.43
C GLY A 83 7.26 -37.42 24.53
N ASP A 84 6.41 -37.28 25.56
CA ASP A 84 5.21 -38.10 25.71
C ASP A 84 4.21 -37.81 24.57
N LEU A 85 3.65 -38.88 24.02
CA LEU A 85 2.60 -38.81 23.01
C LEU A 85 1.22 -39.04 23.63
N PRO A 86 0.16 -38.47 23.03
CA PRO A 86 -1.21 -38.77 23.42
C PRO A 86 -1.54 -40.26 23.18
N PRO A 87 -2.55 -40.82 23.85
CA PRO A 87 -3.10 -42.13 23.49
C PRO A 87 -3.48 -42.20 22.01
N ILE A 88 -3.35 -43.40 21.42
CA ILE A 88 -3.77 -43.63 20.03
C ILE A 88 -5.26 -43.31 19.89
N ASN A 89 -5.63 -42.60 18.82
CA ASN A 89 -6.99 -42.11 18.54
C ASN A 89 -7.50 -41.03 19.50
N THR A 90 -6.61 -40.24 20.12
CA THR A 90 -7.04 -39.05 20.86
C THR A 90 -7.65 -38.03 19.91
N THR A 91 -8.81 -37.51 20.28
CA THR A 91 -9.50 -36.40 19.62
C THR A 91 -9.71 -35.27 20.62
N CYS A 92 -9.20 -34.08 20.29
CA CYS A 92 -9.38 -32.88 21.08
C CYS A 92 -10.48 -32.00 20.45
N PRO A 93 -11.51 -31.58 21.22
CA PRO A 93 -12.51 -30.64 20.71
C PRO A 93 -11.91 -29.26 20.50
N ALA A 94 -12.47 -28.50 19.55
CA ALA A 94 -12.24 -27.06 19.48
C ALA A 94 -12.96 -26.34 20.63
N ASP A 95 -12.27 -25.43 21.30
CA ASP A 95 -12.91 -24.51 22.27
C ASP A 95 -13.57 -23.32 21.56
N GLU A 96 -13.37 -23.20 20.24
CA GLU A 96 -13.99 -22.21 19.38
C GLU A 96 -14.72 -22.93 18.24
N MET A 97 -16.05 -22.97 18.32
CA MET A 97 -16.85 -23.37 17.17
C MET A 97 -17.09 -22.17 16.24
N PRO A 98 -17.22 -22.37 14.92
CA PRO A 98 -17.43 -21.30 13.94
C PRO A 98 -18.61 -20.36 14.23
N PHE A 99 -19.54 -20.78 15.10
CA PHE A 99 -20.76 -20.03 15.47
C PHE A 99 -20.86 -19.71 16.98
N GLY A 100 -19.75 -19.83 17.73
CA GLY A 100 -19.74 -19.64 19.19
C GLY A 100 -20.31 -20.84 19.96
N PRO A 101 -20.13 -20.89 21.30
CA PRO A 101 -20.72 -21.93 22.13
C PRO A 101 -22.25 -21.76 22.22
N ASP A 102 -22.98 -22.87 22.43
CA ASP A 102 -24.40 -22.81 22.81
C ASP A 102 -24.54 -21.98 24.11
N ALA A 103 -25.55 -21.11 24.14
CA ALA A 103 -25.72 -20.07 25.16
C ALA A 103 -25.83 -20.57 26.62
N ASP A 104 -25.93 -21.87 26.83
CA ASP A 104 -26.19 -22.49 28.14
C ASP A 104 -24.92 -22.95 28.91
N GLU A 105 -23.71 -22.87 28.32
CA GLU A 105 -22.47 -23.37 28.98
C GLU A 105 -21.43 -22.29 29.35
N ALA A 106 -21.74 -21.00 29.24
CA ALA A 106 -20.79 -19.93 29.58
C ALA A 106 -20.75 -19.62 31.10
N GLY A 107 -20.33 -20.60 31.91
CA GLY A 107 -19.96 -20.40 33.32
C GLY A 107 -18.44 -20.26 33.51
N ALA A 108 -18.01 -19.37 34.42
CA ALA A 108 -16.70 -19.18 35.11
C ALA A 108 -15.33 -19.48 34.43
N VAL A 109 -15.24 -19.98 33.20
CA VAL A 109 -14.01 -20.36 32.49
C VAL A 109 -13.52 -19.24 31.55
N GLY A 110 -14.25 -18.12 31.48
CA GLY A 110 -14.04 -17.07 30.48
C GLY A 110 -12.72 -16.30 30.58
N VAL A 111 -12.13 -16.13 31.76
CA VAL A 111 -10.91 -15.31 31.92
C VAL A 111 -9.66 -16.07 31.47
N GLU A 112 -9.53 -17.34 31.89
CA GLU A 112 -8.39 -18.18 31.55
C GLU A 112 -8.41 -18.56 30.06
N LEU A 113 -9.60 -18.80 29.50
CA LEU A 113 -9.81 -19.02 28.06
C LEU A 113 -9.46 -17.77 27.24
N MET A 114 -9.83 -16.57 27.70
CA MET A 114 -9.49 -15.31 27.01
C MET A 114 -7.99 -15.00 27.02
N GLU A 115 -7.29 -15.30 28.11
CA GLU A 115 -5.83 -15.18 28.15
C GLU A 115 -5.13 -16.24 27.32
N ALA A 116 -5.67 -17.46 27.29
CA ALA A 116 -5.17 -18.52 26.42
C ALA A 116 -5.38 -18.18 24.93
N ARG A 117 -6.50 -17.56 24.57
CA ARG A 117 -6.79 -16.99 23.23
C ARG A 117 -5.78 -15.93 22.81
N LYS A 118 -5.50 -14.95 23.67
CA LYS A 118 -4.47 -13.92 23.40
C LYS A 118 -3.09 -14.54 23.19
N ARG A 119 -2.74 -15.54 23.99
CA ARG A 119 -1.47 -16.30 23.84
C ARG A 119 -1.44 -17.11 22.56
N HIS A 120 -2.54 -17.76 22.17
CA HIS A 120 -2.64 -18.50 20.91
C HIS A 120 -2.50 -17.58 19.69
N ALA A 121 -3.18 -16.42 19.69
CA ALA A 121 -3.03 -15.42 18.64
C ALA A 121 -1.57 -14.92 18.53
N THR A 122 -0.90 -14.74 19.68
CA THR A 122 0.51 -14.32 19.72
C THR A 122 1.45 -15.42 19.21
N ILE A 123 1.20 -16.69 19.55
CA ILE A 123 2.00 -17.83 19.07
C ILE A 123 1.76 -18.10 17.58
N ALA A 124 0.51 -18.01 17.10
CA ALA A 124 0.18 -18.10 15.68
C ALA A 124 0.87 -16.99 14.88
N ALA A 125 0.87 -15.75 15.41
CA ALA A 125 1.62 -14.64 14.83
C ALA A 125 3.15 -14.87 14.87
N ALA A 126 3.69 -15.41 15.97
CA ALA A 126 5.12 -15.67 16.11
C ALA A 126 5.62 -16.82 15.22
N LEU A 127 4.83 -17.88 15.03
CA LEU A 127 5.15 -18.97 14.10
C LEU A 127 5.01 -18.54 12.63
N HIS A 128 4.07 -17.64 12.33
CA HIS A 128 4.05 -16.96 11.04
C HIS A 128 5.28 -16.05 10.83
N GLY A 129 5.76 -15.37 11.88
CA GLY A 129 6.95 -14.51 11.83
C GLY A 129 8.30 -15.25 11.78
N ALA A 130 8.42 -16.40 12.45
CA ALA A 130 9.67 -17.18 12.50
C ALA A 130 10.01 -17.90 11.17
N GLY A 131 9.11 -17.87 10.19
CA GLY A 131 9.36 -18.37 8.83
C GLY A 131 10.24 -17.46 7.95
N GLY A 132 10.68 -16.30 8.46
CA GLY A 132 11.44 -15.30 7.71
C GLY A 132 12.63 -14.70 8.48
N GLY A 133 13.76 -15.42 8.53
CA GLY A 133 15.10 -14.83 8.56
C GLY A 133 15.71 -14.46 9.92
N LEU A 134 16.69 -15.27 10.36
CA LEU A 134 17.67 -14.93 11.39
C LEU A 134 19.07 -15.14 10.79
N LEU A 135 19.76 -14.06 10.40
CA LEU A 135 21.20 -14.04 10.12
C LEU A 135 21.76 -12.60 10.31
N GLY A 136 22.61 -12.44 11.33
CA GLY A 136 23.68 -11.43 11.42
C GLY A 136 23.31 -10.04 11.97
N SER A 137 23.13 -9.87 13.27
CA SER A 137 24.17 -9.61 14.30
C SER A 137 24.54 -8.13 14.48
N ALA A 138 24.15 -7.63 15.65
CA ALA A 138 24.75 -6.49 16.33
C ALA A 138 26.26 -6.68 16.55
N VAL A 139 27.06 -5.64 16.29
CA VAL A 139 28.32 -5.34 17.00
C VAL A 139 28.57 -3.82 16.98
N ALA A 140 28.36 -3.14 18.10
CA ALA A 140 29.19 -2.03 18.60
C ALA A 140 28.58 -1.53 19.93
N GLY A 141 29.33 -1.71 21.03
CA GLY A 141 28.84 -1.50 22.39
C GLY A 141 29.00 -0.09 22.95
N GLY A 142 28.56 0.09 24.20
CA GLY A 142 28.90 1.27 25.01
C GLY A 142 27.87 1.66 26.07
N ARG A 143 27.96 1.02 27.25
CA ARG A 143 27.54 1.42 28.61
C ARG A 143 26.65 2.67 28.82
N ALA A 144 25.53 2.47 29.55
CA ALA A 144 25.04 3.17 30.75
C ALA A 144 23.49 3.17 30.74
N ALA A 145 22.83 2.32 31.55
CA ALA A 145 22.21 2.66 32.85
C ALA A 145 20.97 3.57 32.71
N ALA A 146 19.82 3.34 33.35
CA ALA A 146 19.33 2.31 34.26
C ALA A 146 17.82 2.55 34.52
N GLY A 147 17.11 1.49 34.91
CA GLY A 147 15.76 1.50 35.48
C GLY A 147 14.67 1.62 34.42
N TRP A 148 13.81 0.63 34.16
CA TRP A 148 13.01 -0.14 35.11
C TRP A 148 12.64 -1.48 34.45
N PHE A 149 13.07 -2.63 34.95
CA PHE A 149 12.43 -3.92 34.65
C PHE A 149 12.65 -4.92 35.80
N ASP A 150 11.56 -5.55 36.18
CA ASP A 150 11.35 -6.50 37.29
C ASP A 150 11.92 -7.91 36.98
N GLN A 151 12.33 -8.62 38.02
CA GLN A 151 13.29 -9.74 38.05
C GLN A 151 12.76 -11.12 37.58
N SER A 152 11.68 -11.22 36.82
CA SER A 152 11.10 -12.54 36.45
C SER A 152 11.48 -13.06 35.05
N THR A 153 12.18 -12.29 34.21
CA THR A 153 12.51 -12.68 32.83
C THR A 153 13.96 -13.09 32.60
N THR A 154 14.87 -12.85 33.55
CA THR A 154 16.30 -13.17 33.38
C THR A 154 16.61 -14.65 33.63
N ALA A 155 15.81 -15.35 34.44
CA ALA A 155 16.00 -16.78 34.71
C ALA A 155 15.61 -17.69 33.52
N MET A 156 14.74 -17.23 32.62
CA MET A 156 14.29 -18.03 31.47
C MET A 156 15.32 -18.04 30.32
N TRP A 157 16.18 -17.02 30.24
CA TRP A 157 17.13 -16.84 29.13
C TRP A 157 18.50 -17.47 29.37
N GLU A 158 18.87 -17.76 30.62
CA GLU A 158 20.11 -18.51 30.91
C GLU A 158 19.93 -20.03 30.80
N GLN A 159 18.70 -20.54 30.83
CA GLN A 159 18.42 -21.98 30.67
C GLN A 159 18.30 -22.46 29.22
N ILE A 160 18.22 -21.55 28.24
CA ILE A 160 18.06 -21.87 26.81
C ILE A 160 19.42 -22.02 26.09
N ARG A 161 20.54 -21.69 26.76
CA ARG A 161 21.87 -21.68 26.11
C ARG A 161 22.59 -23.04 26.07
N ASP A 162 22.04 -24.09 26.68
CA ASP A 162 22.71 -25.39 26.86
C ASP A 162 22.00 -26.62 26.26
N HIS A 163 20.92 -26.46 25.48
CA HIS A 163 20.30 -27.60 24.78
C HIS A 163 20.41 -27.45 23.26
N GLU A 164 21.19 -28.35 22.66
CA GLU A 164 21.34 -28.51 21.22
C GLU A 164 19.97 -28.67 20.52
N PHE A 165 19.82 -27.86 19.46
CA PHE A 165 18.80 -27.84 18.41
C PHE A 165 17.82 -29.02 18.35
N ARG A 166 16.52 -28.72 18.52
CA ARG A 166 15.39 -29.55 18.07
C ARG A 166 14.38 -28.70 17.29
N ALA A 167 14.54 -28.62 15.97
CA ALA A 167 13.45 -28.45 15.00
C ALA A 167 14.01 -28.57 13.58
N ALA A 168 13.44 -29.47 12.77
CA ALA A 168 13.62 -29.50 11.33
C ALA A 168 12.26 -29.25 10.67
N PHE A 169 12.12 -28.11 10.00
CA PHE A 169 10.99 -27.82 9.11
C PHE A 169 11.47 -28.06 7.67
N LEU A 170 10.94 -29.08 7.00
CA LEU A 170 11.24 -29.36 5.59
C LEU A 170 10.30 -28.53 4.69
N ARG A 171 10.82 -27.43 4.13
CA ARG A 171 10.28 -26.73 2.96
C ARG A 171 11.07 -27.17 1.72
N ILE A 172 10.39 -27.57 0.65
CA ILE A 172 10.99 -27.98 -0.63
C ILE A 172 10.73 -26.88 -1.68
N HIS A 173 11.77 -26.58 -2.48
CA HIS A 173 11.98 -25.54 -3.53
C HIS A 173 12.48 -24.17 -3.03
N GLU A 174 13.58 -23.51 -3.48
CA GLU A 174 14.77 -23.72 -4.36
C GLU A 174 15.61 -22.39 -4.30
N PRO A 175 16.78 -22.19 -4.98
CA PRO A 175 18.13 -22.77 -4.86
C PRO A 175 19.16 -21.83 -4.15
N LEU A 176 20.16 -22.42 -3.49
CA LEU A 176 21.27 -21.73 -2.81
C LEU A 176 22.47 -21.53 -3.74
N THR A 177 22.90 -20.27 -3.92
CA THR A 177 24.19 -19.88 -4.52
C THR A 177 25.34 -20.29 -3.59
N LEU A 178 26.25 -21.13 -4.07
CA LEU A 178 27.53 -21.43 -3.41
C LEU A 178 28.52 -20.27 -3.63
N CYS A 179 29.16 -19.77 -2.56
CA CYS A 179 30.38 -18.97 -2.67
C CYS A 179 31.54 -19.68 -1.97
N PHE A 180 32.61 -19.96 -2.73
CA PHE A 180 33.88 -20.47 -2.25
C PHE A 180 34.69 -19.37 -1.55
N ALA A 181 35.34 -19.71 -0.44
CA ALA A 181 36.32 -18.84 0.21
C ALA A 181 37.68 -18.95 -0.50
N GLY A 182 38.02 -17.93 -1.29
CA GLY A 182 39.37 -17.71 -1.84
C GLY A 182 39.84 -16.33 -1.42
N GLY A 183 40.89 -16.28 -0.58
CA GLY A 183 41.45 -15.02 -0.08
C GLY A 183 42.16 -14.22 -1.18
N VAL A 184 41.88 -12.92 -1.24
CA VAL A 184 42.67 -11.93 -1.98
C VAL A 184 42.78 -10.65 -1.14
N GLU A 185 43.98 -10.07 -1.15
CA GLU A 185 44.50 -8.99 -0.33
C GLU A 185 43.62 -7.71 -0.28
N LYS A 186 43.51 -7.12 0.92
CA LYS A 186 42.80 -5.86 1.17
C LYS A 186 43.60 -4.65 0.66
N LYS A 187 43.04 -3.88 -0.27
CA LYS A 187 43.34 -2.44 -0.42
C LYS A 187 42.19 -1.61 0.17
N PRO A 188 42.47 -0.48 0.85
CA PRO A 188 41.46 0.25 1.60
C PRO A 188 40.70 1.20 0.67
N TYR A 189 39.41 0.93 0.43
CA TYR A 189 38.47 1.94 -0.03
C TYR A 189 37.50 2.24 1.11
N MET A 190 37.62 3.44 1.68
CA MET A 190 36.65 4.01 2.61
C MET A 190 35.38 4.37 1.82
N ASN A 191 34.41 3.45 1.76
CA ASN A 191 33.04 3.80 1.37
C ASN A 191 32.21 4.10 2.61
N LYS A 192 31.63 5.30 2.65
CA LYS A 192 30.60 5.72 3.59
C LYS A 192 29.39 4.80 3.40
N MET A 193 29.16 3.85 4.30
CA MET A 193 27.88 3.15 4.37
C MET A 193 26.81 4.16 4.83
N GLN A 194 25.94 4.58 3.91
CA GLN A 194 24.66 5.15 4.33
C GLN A 194 23.75 4.01 4.81
N PRO A 195 23.01 4.18 5.91
CA PRO A 195 22.10 3.15 6.40
C PRO A 195 21.00 2.89 5.35
N TYR A 196 20.77 1.63 5.02
CA TYR A 196 19.70 1.18 4.12
C TYR A 196 18.35 1.59 4.73
N ARG A 197 17.75 2.69 4.25
CA ARG A 197 16.35 3.02 4.54
C ARG A 197 15.49 1.97 3.86
N ARG A 198 14.59 1.32 4.61
CA ARG A 198 13.55 0.47 4.01
C ARG A 198 12.69 1.34 3.10
N ARG A 199 12.47 0.89 1.86
CA ARG A 199 11.55 1.53 0.92
C ARG A 199 10.12 1.42 1.42
N THR A 200 9.31 2.42 1.14
CA THR A 200 7.88 2.45 1.48
C THR A 200 7.10 1.73 0.39
N PRO A 201 6.42 0.60 0.69
CA PRO A 201 5.58 -0.08 -0.28
C PRO A 201 4.38 0.79 -0.63
N ILE A 202 4.17 1.07 -1.91
CA ILE A 202 3.06 1.88 -2.41
C ILE A 202 2.29 1.11 -3.48
N TRP A 203 0.97 1.10 -3.35
CA TRP A 203 0.06 0.83 -4.46
C TRP A 203 -0.55 2.15 -4.93
N LEU A 204 -0.49 2.43 -6.24
CA LEU A 204 -1.02 3.66 -6.84
C LEU A 204 -2.32 3.37 -7.59
N ASP A 205 -3.35 4.19 -7.39
CA ASP A 205 -4.61 4.19 -8.15
C ASP A 205 -4.77 5.55 -8.85
N CYS A 206 -4.77 5.56 -10.18
CA CYS A 206 -4.67 6.80 -10.98
C CYS A 206 -5.48 6.76 -12.27
N ASP A 207 -5.83 7.92 -12.81
CA ASP A 207 -6.56 8.10 -14.08
C ASP A 207 -5.72 8.88 -15.08
N THR A 208 -4.54 8.32 -15.38
CA THR A 208 -3.37 9.03 -15.94
C THR A 208 -3.67 10.14 -16.95
N GLY A 209 -3.66 11.36 -16.40
CA GLY A 209 -3.49 12.63 -17.05
C GLY A 209 -2.12 13.28 -16.78
N HIS A 210 -2.09 14.60 -16.88
CA HIS A 210 -0.86 15.39 -16.97
C HIS A 210 -0.03 15.33 -15.70
N ASP A 211 -0.65 15.50 -14.54
CA ASP A 211 -0.01 15.47 -13.24
C ASP A 211 0.08 14.06 -12.64
N ASP A 212 -0.83 13.14 -12.98
CA ASP A 212 -0.65 11.70 -12.69
C ASP A 212 0.67 11.17 -13.27
N ALA A 213 1.08 11.63 -14.45
CA ALA A 213 2.36 11.25 -15.05
C ALA A 213 3.54 11.56 -14.12
N PHE A 214 3.48 12.69 -13.39
CA PHE A 214 4.47 13.06 -12.38
C PHE A 214 4.32 12.23 -11.10
N ALA A 215 3.10 11.82 -10.74
CA ALA A 215 2.87 10.91 -9.60
C ALA A 215 3.47 9.53 -9.89
N ILE A 216 3.29 9.00 -11.10
CA ILE A 216 3.91 7.76 -11.58
C ILE A 216 5.43 7.90 -11.59
N LEU A 217 5.97 9.01 -12.11
CA LEU A 217 7.41 9.27 -12.09
C LEU A 217 7.96 9.20 -10.66
N LEU A 218 7.32 9.90 -9.71
CA LEU A 218 7.77 9.94 -8.33
C LEU A 218 7.68 8.56 -7.67
N ALA A 219 6.54 7.87 -7.82
CA ALA A 219 6.33 6.55 -7.24
C ALA A 219 7.28 5.49 -7.84
N ALA A 220 7.55 5.54 -9.15
CA ALA A 220 8.33 4.54 -9.84
C ALA A 220 9.84 4.84 -9.87
N ARG A 221 10.29 6.06 -9.59
CA ARG A 221 11.72 6.43 -9.66
C ARG A 221 12.31 6.97 -8.37
N SER A 222 11.52 7.19 -7.33
CA SER A 222 12.06 7.46 -5.99
C SER A 222 12.74 6.21 -5.42
N ASP A 223 13.99 6.36 -4.97
CA ASP A 223 14.73 5.29 -4.29
C ASP A 223 14.16 4.94 -2.90
N GLU A 224 13.23 5.75 -2.39
CA GLU A 224 12.54 5.57 -1.11
C GLU A 224 11.20 4.83 -1.26
N VAL A 225 10.75 4.57 -2.49
CA VAL A 225 9.46 3.92 -2.79
C VAL A 225 9.68 2.54 -3.38
N ASP A 226 8.85 1.59 -2.95
CA ASP A 226 8.69 0.29 -3.60
C ASP A 226 7.30 0.24 -4.22
N LEU A 227 7.22 0.52 -5.53
CA LEU A 227 5.94 0.57 -6.25
C LEU A 227 5.47 -0.84 -6.58
N LEU A 228 4.49 -1.31 -5.82
CA LEU A 228 3.95 -2.67 -5.87
C LEU A 228 3.14 -2.94 -7.14
N GLY A 229 2.39 -1.95 -7.59
CA GLY A 229 1.50 -2.02 -8.74
C GLY A 229 0.70 -0.74 -8.93
N ILE A 230 0.07 -0.62 -10.09
CA ILE A 230 -0.80 0.50 -10.43
C ILE A 230 -2.18 -0.02 -10.83
N THR A 231 -3.23 0.49 -10.20
CA THR A 231 -4.60 0.38 -10.72
C THR A 231 -4.95 1.63 -11.52
N THR A 232 -5.63 1.45 -12.64
CA THR A 232 -6.12 2.58 -13.44
C THR A 232 -7.62 2.73 -13.31
N VAL A 233 -8.10 3.97 -13.30
CA VAL A 233 -9.53 4.29 -13.20
C VAL A 233 -9.93 5.27 -14.30
N TYR A 234 -11.23 5.36 -14.58
CA TYR A 234 -11.78 6.45 -15.38
C TYR A 234 -11.69 7.78 -14.63
N GLY A 235 -11.68 8.89 -15.37
CA GLY A 235 -11.67 10.23 -14.79
C GLY A 235 -11.25 11.22 -15.87
N ASN A 236 -10.01 11.69 -15.85
CA ASN A 236 -9.43 12.60 -16.85
C ASN A 236 -9.75 12.19 -18.30
N ALA A 237 -9.76 10.88 -18.56
CA ALA A 237 -10.22 10.27 -19.80
C ALA A 237 -10.95 8.93 -19.53
N PRO A 238 -11.55 8.29 -20.55
CA PRO A 238 -12.06 6.92 -20.44
C PRO A 238 -10.96 5.94 -19.99
N LEU A 239 -11.33 4.87 -19.28
CA LEU A 239 -10.39 3.90 -18.70
C LEU A 239 -9.38 3.33 -19.71
N GLU A 240 -9.79 3.14 -20.97
CA GLU A 240 -8.90 2.63 -22.03
C GLU A 240 -7.73 3.58 -22.27
N ASN A 241 -7.99 4.89 -22.28
CA ASN A 241 -6.99 5.92 -22.46
C ASN A 241 -6.11 6.05 -21.23
N THR A 242 -6.69 6.14 -20.02
CA THR A 242 -5.91 6.27 -18.78
C THR A 242 -4.98 5.08 -18.60
N THR A 243 -5.46 3.86 -18.89
CA THR A 243 -4.66 2.64 -18.89
C THR A 243 -3.52 2.67 -19.91
N TYR A 244 -3.78 3.16 -21.12
CA TYR A 244 -2.75 3.31 -22.15
C TYR A 244 -1.68 4.32 -21.69
N ASN A 245 -2.10 5.49 -21.21
CA ASN A 245 -1.23 6.57 -20.75
C ASN A 245 -0.34 6.11 -19.59
N THR A 246 -0.88 5.41 -18.58
CA THR A 246 -0.09 4.85 -17.47
C THR A 246 1.04 3.96 -17.99
N ARG A 247 0.72 3.03 -18.90
CA ARG A 247 1.70 2.09 -19.47
C ARG A 247 2.75 2.81 -20.32
N ALA A 248 2.33 3.81 -21.09
CA ALA A 248 3.22 4.60 -21.93
C ALA A 248 4.19 5.45 -21.10
N ILE A 249 3.73 6.04 -19.99
CA ILE A 249 4.61 6.74 -19.03
C ILE A 249 5.60 5.76 -18.38
N LEU A 250 5.14 4.59 -17.92
CA LEU A 250 6.03 3.55 -17.38
C LEU A 250 7.10 3.13 -18.40
N LYS A 251 6.75 3.01 -19.69
CA LYS A 251 7.71 2.78 -20.77
C LYS A 251 8.70 3.93 -20.92
N ALA A 252 8.22 5.18 -20.94
CA ALA A 252 9.07 6.36 -21.09
C ALA A 252 10.12 6.49 -19.96
N ILE A 253 9.77 6.06 -18.74
CA ILE A 253 10.66 6.13 -17.58
C ILE A 253 11.43 4.82 -17.32
N GLY A 254 11.28 3.80 -18.18
CA GLY A 254 12.00 2.52 -18.08
C GLY A 254 11.54 1.61 -16.94
N ARG A 255 10.24 1.62 -16.61
CA ARG A 255 9.61 0.86 -15.52
C ARG A 255 8.42 -0.01 -15.97
N GLU A 256 8.50 -0.61 -17.16
CA GLU A 256 7.48 -1.58 -17.62
C GLU A 256 7.42 -2.88 -16.79
N ASP A 257 8.33 -3.06 -15.82
CA ASP A 257 8.26 -4.12 -14.83
C ASP A 257 7.09 -3.95 -13.85
N VAL A 258 6.62 -2.71 -13.65
CA VAL A 258 5.50 -2.40 -12.75
C VAL A 258 4.19 -2.92 -13.37
N PRO A 259 3.42 -3.76 -12.68
CA PRO A 259 2.17 -4.28 -13.22
C PRO A 259 1.05 -3.22 -13.18
N VAL A 260 0.34 -3.07 -14.30
CA VAL A 260 -0.81 -2.15 -14.44
C VAL A 260 -2.10 -2.96 -14.55
N TYR A 261 -3.11 -2.63 -13.75
CA TYR A 261 -4.39 -3.31 -13.66
C TYR A 261 -5.54 -2.35 -14.00
N PRO A 262 -6.31 -2.57 -15.08
CA PRO A 262 -7.50 -1.78 -15.37
C PRO A 262 -8.57 -2.00 -14.30
N GLY A 263 -8.96 -0.93 -13.62
CA GLY A 263 -9.95 -0.91 -12.55
C GLY A 263 -11.34 -0.50 -13.04
N ALA A 264 -11.99 0.41 -12.32
CA ALA A 264 -13.34 0.85 -12.66
C ALA A 264 -13.37 1.71 -13.94
N SER A 265 -14.33 1.43 -14.81
CA SER A 265 -14.52 2.17 -16.08
C SER A 265 -15.58 3.28 -16.00
N LYS A 266 -16.32 3.36 -14.88
CA LYS A 266 -17.38 4.33 -14.64
C LYS A 266 -17.71 4.42 -13.14
N PRO A 267 -18.47 5.45 -12.71
CA PRO A 267 -18.86 5.59 -11.31
C PRO A 267 -19.80 4.49 -10.85
N SER A 268 -19.92 4.36 -9.54
CA SER A 268 -20.79 3.39 -8.88
C SER A 268 -22.26 3.51 -9.30
N CYS A 269 -22.79 4.73 -9.37
CA CYS A 269 -24.22 4.97 -9.65
C CYS A 269 -24.52 6.23 -10.46
N ARG A 270 -23.52 6.83 -11.12
CA ARG A 270 -23.66 8.06 -11.92
C ARG A 270 -23.18 7.87 -13.36
N GLU A 271 -23.42 8.88 -14.19
CA GLU A 271 -22.78 8.98 -15.49
C GLU A 271 -21.30 9.36 -15.31
N ALA A 272 -20.43 8.87 -16.19
CA ALA A 272 -19.01 9.17 -16.12
C ALA A 272 -18.77 10.62 -16.55
N ALA A 273 -18.00 11.35 -15.74
CA ALA A 273 -17.49 12.68 -16.07
C ALA A 273 -16.04 12.56 -16.57
N HIS A 274 -15.68 13.39 -17.55
CA HIS A 274 -14.32 13.46 -18.12
C HIS A 274 -13.82 14.90 -18.21
N ALA A 275 -12.50 15.10 -18.38
CA ALA A 275 -11.87 16.43 -18.39
C ALA A 275 -11.09 16.76 -19.68
N PRO A 276 -11.69 16.65 -20.89
CA PRO A 276 -10.98 16.92 -22.15
C PRO A 276 -10.58 18.38 -22.33
N ASP A 277 -11.23 19.31 -21.61
CA ASP A 277 -10.90 20.73 -21.55
C ASP A 277 -9.58 21.02 -20.83
N ILE A 278 -9.15 20.12 -19.94
CA ILE A 278 -7.90 20.23 -19.18
C ILE A 278 -6.83 19.30 -19.73
N HIS A 279 -7.21 18.05 -20.03
CA HIS A 279 -6.29 16.96 -20.36
C HIS A 279 -6.25 16.59 -21.85
N GLY A 280 -7.12 17.21 -22.67
CA GLY A 280 -7.24 16.87 -24.09
C GLY A 280 -7.98 15.55 -24.33
N ALA A 281 -8.16 15.21 -25.60
CA ALA A 281 -9.02 14.08 -25.97
C ALA A 281 -8.41 12.71 -25.61
N SER A 282 -7.08 12.59 -25.63
CA SER A 282 -6.40 11.36 -25.18
C SER A 282 -6.26 11.26 -23.66
N GLY A 283 -6.53 12.33 -22.91
CA GLY A 283 -6.19 12.44 -21.49
C GLY A 283 -4.75 12.86 -21.21
N LEU A 284 -3.86 12.87 -22.22
CA LEU A 284 -2.47 13.29 -22.09
C LEU A 284 -1.98 13.96 -23.39
N ASP A 285 -2.77 14.89 -23.92
CA ASP A 285 -2.44 15.60 -25.15
C ASP A 285 -1.22 16.53 -24.98
N GLY A 286 -0.67 17.02 -26.10
CA GLY A 286 0.38 18.04 -26.09
C GLY A 286 1.79 17.54 -26.29
N THR A 287 1.99 16.24 -26.51
CA THR A 287 3.30 15.65 -26.80
C THR A 287 3.22 14.56 -27.88
N ASP A 288 4.25 14.47 -28.72
CA ASP A 288 4.50 13.33 -29.60
C ASP A 288 5.60 12.39 -29.05
N CYS A 289 6.12 12.69 -27.85
CA CYS A 289 7.22 11.97 -27.23
C CYS A 289 6.76 10.73 -26.43
N LEU A 290 5.46 10.45 -26.39
CA LEU A 290 4.89 9.35 -25.63
C LEU A 290 5.12 8.02 -26.36
N PRO A 291 5.93 7.08 -25.81
CA PRO A 291 6.25 5.84 -26.50
C PRO A 291 5.10 4.82 -26.44
N GLU A 292 4.99 3.97 -27.46
CA GLU A 292 4.05 2.86 -27.43
C GLU A 292 4.45 1.82 -26.37
N PRO A 293 3.56 1.47 -25.42
CA PRO A 293 3.87 0.51 -24.36
C PRO A 293 3.94 -0.92 -24.89
N THR A 294 5.01 -1.64 -24.54
CA THR A 294 5.28 -3.00 -25.03
C THR A 294 4.75 -4.10 -24.13
N VAL A 295 4.60 -3.84 -22.83
CA VAL A 295 4.03 -4.79 -21.87
C VAL A 295 2.52 -4.54 -21.72
N PRO A 296 1.64 -5.52 -22.00
CA PRO A 296 0.18 -5.34 -21.88
C PRO A 296 -0.27 -5.14 -20.43
N ALA A 297 -1.42 -4.47 -20.25
CA ALA A 297 -2.09 -4.42 -18.95
C ALA A 297 -2.45 -5.84 -18.47
N ARG A 298 -2.49 -6.02 -17.14
CA ARG A 298 -2.91 -7.27 -16.53
C ARG A 298 -4.42 -7.45 -16.70
N THR A 299 -4.84 -8.71 -16.85
CA THR A 299 -6.25 -9.09 -16.99
C THR A 299 -6.87 -9.57 -15.68
N THR A 300 -6.06 -9.72 -14.62
CA THR A 300 -6.54 -10.02 -13.27
C THR A 300 -7.39 -8.86 -12.76
N ASP A 301 -8.43 -9.17 -11.98
CA ASP A 301 -9.26 -8.17 -11.29
C ASP A 301 -8.37 -7.22 -10.46
N ALA A 302 -8.47 -5.93 -10.72
CA ALA A 302 -7.59 -4.93 -10.10
C ALA A 302 -7.77 -4.87 -8.58
N VAL A 303 -9.01 -5.01 -8.09
CA VAL A 303 -9.29 -5.00 -6.65
C VAL A 303 -8.68 -6.21 -5.96
N GLN A 304 -8.79 -7.40 -6.57
CA GLN A 304 -8.17 -8.61 -6.06
C GLN A 304 -6.64 -8.50 -6.06
N ALA A 305 -6.04 -7.99 -7.14
CA ALA A 305 -4.60 -7.80 -7.22
C ALA A 305 -4.08 -6.78 -6.20
N MET A 306 -4.81 -5.68 -6.00
CA MET A 306 -4.54 -4.67 -4.98
C MET A 306 -4.59 -5.30 -3.58
N TYR A 307 -5.64 -6.07 -3.27
CA TYR A 307 -5.76 -6.81 -2.02
C TYR A 307 -4.59 -7.77 -1.77
N GLU A 308 -4.28 -8.63 -2.75
CA GLU A 308 -3.22 -9.63 -2.64
C GLU A 308 -1.85 -8.98 -2.45
N SER A 309 -1.56 -7.91 -3.19
CA SER A 309 -0.29 -7.20 -3.10
C SER A 309 -0.15 -6.46 -1.77
N LEU A 310 -1.20 -5.77 -1.31
CA LEU A 310 -1.16 -5.09 -0.02
C LEU A 310 -0.99 -6.10 1.13
N ASN A 311 -1.68 -7.24 1.07
CA ASN A 311 -1.65 -8.26 2.12
C ASN A 311 -0.37 -9.13 2.11
N ALA A 312 0.42 -9.08 1.03
CA ALA A 312 1.73 -9.71 0.95
C ALA A 312 2.80 -8.90 1.72
N GLU A 313 2.57 -7.61 1.93
CA GLU A 313 3.45 -6.75 2.70
C GLU A 313 3.30 -6.97 4.21
N PRO A 314 4.31 -6.58 5.02
CA PRO A 314 4.15 -6.56 6.46
C PRO A 314 2.98 -5.64 6.89
N ALA A 315 2.20 -6.09 7.87
CA ALA A 315 1.12 -5.28 8.42
C ALA A 315 1.65 -3.93 8.93
N GLY A 316 0.97 -2.85 8.54
CA GLY A 316 1.30 -1.49 8.90
C GLY A 316 2.42 -0.86 8.09
N THR A 317 2.82 -1.43 6.93
CA THR A 317 3.88 -0.83 6.09
C THR A 317 3.41 -0.33 4.74
N ALA A 318 2.47 -1.01 4.07
CA ALA A 318 2.03 -0.62 2.73
C ALA A 318 1.09 0.59 2.74
N TRP A 319 1.29 1.50 1.79
CA TRP A 319 0.42 2.65 1.54
C TRP A 319 -0.41 2.46 0.28
N LEU A 320 -1.67 2.86 0.37
CA LEU A 320 -2.52 3.02 -0.80
C LEU A 320 -2.56 4.51 -1.15
N VAL A 321 -2.25 4.86 -2.40
CA VAL A 321 -2.26 6.24 -2.88
C VAL A 321 -3.27 6.33 -4.01
N ALA A 322 -4.29 7.17 -3.86
CA ALA A 322 -5.35 7.36 -4.83
C ALA A 322 -5.31 8.80 -5.34
N VAL A 323 -5.14 8.95 -6.65
CA VAL A 323 -5.03 10.25 -7.32
C VAL A 323 -6.05 10.44 -8.44
N GLY A 324 -6.99 9.49 -8.56
CA GLY A 324 -8.17 9.60 -9.42
C GLY A 324 -9.49 9.40 -8.65
N ALA A 325 -10.55 9.09 -9.39
CA ALA A 325 -11.85 8.76 -8.80
C ALA A 325 -11.75 7.57 -7.83
N LEU A 326 -12.36 7.69 -6.64
CA LEU A 326 -12.21 6.71 -5.55
C LEU A 326 -12.98 5.40 -5.75
N THR A 327 -13.50 5.12 -6.94
CA THR A 327 -14.36 3.96 -7.24
C THR A 327 -13.66 2.63 -6.99
N SER A 328 -12.43 2.47 -7.49
CA SER A 328 -11.63 1.25 -7.29
C SER A 328 -11.27 1.05 -5.80
N ILE A 329 -10.94 2.15 -5.12
CA ILE A 329 -10.59 2.16 -3.70
C ILE A 329 -11.78 1.81 -2.80
N ALA A 330 -12.96 2.39 -3.07
CA ALA A 330 -14.19 2.05 -2.38
C ALA A 330 -14.55 0.57 -2.60
N ALA A 331 -14.34 0.04 -3.82
CA ALA A 331 -14.55 -1.37 -4.10
C ALA A 331 -13.59 -2.28 -3.31
N LEU A 332 -12.32 -1.90 -3.14
CA LEU A 332 -11.37 -2.63 -2.27
C LEU A 332 -11.90 -2.74 -0.84
N PHE A 333 -12.23 -1.61 -0.21
CA PHE A 333 -12.65 -1.62 1.19
C PHE A 333 -14.05 -2.22 1.40
N SER A 334 -14.90 -2.19 0.37
CA SER A 334 -16.20 -2.89 0.39
C SER A 334 -16.03 -4.41 0.34
N LYS A 335 -15.15 -4.92 -0.54
CA LYS A 335 -14.91 -6.37 -0.69
C LYS A 335 -13.99 -6.94 0.40
N HIS A 336 -13.01 -6.16 0.86
CA HIS A 336 -11.96 -6.57 1.78
C HIS A 336 -11.82 -5.57 2.94
N PRO A 337 -12.84 -5.43 3.82
CA PRO A 337 -12.87 -4.39 4.85
C PRO A 337 -11.69 -4.47 5.83
N HIS A 338 -11.15 -5.66 6.11
CA HIS A 338 -10.01 -5.87 6.99
C HIS A 338 -8.69 -5.26 6.50
N VAL A 339 -8.59 -4.90 5.20
CA VAL A 339 -7.39 -4.25 4.65
C VAL A 339 -7.12 -2.92 5.34
N VAL A 340 -8.15 -2.24 5.85
CA VAL A 340 -7.98 -0.99 6.61
C VAL A 340 -7.02 -1.17 7.78
N ASP A 341 -7.07 -2.31 8.48
CA ASP A 341 -6.21 -2.57 9.63
C ASP A 341 -4.78 -2.93 9.19
N HIS A 342 -4.65 -3.51 8.00
CA HIS A 342 -3.39 -4.01 7.45
C HIS A 342 -2.51 -2.90 6.85
N ILE A 343 -3.08 -1.90 6.16
CA ILE A 343 -2.28 -0.84 5.54
C ILE A 343 -1.71 0.15 6.56
N ALA A 344 -0.57 0.76 6.23
CA ALA A 344 0.01 1.88 6.98
C ALA A 344 -0.88 3.13 6.90
N GLY A 345 -1.37 3.43 5.70
CA GLY A 345 -2.19 4.61 5.45
C GLY A 345 -2.78 4.67 4.05
N LEU A 346 -3.72 5.59 3.88
CA LEU A 346 -4.36 5.95 2.63
C LEU A 346 -4.02 7.42 2.33
N SER A 347 -3.45 7.71 1.17
CA SER A 347 -3.17 9.08 0.72
C SER A 347 -4.05 9.40 -0.48
N ILE A 348 -4.82 10.48 -0.42
CA ILE A 348 -5.80 10.84 -1.44
C ILE A 348 -5.49 12.23 -1.99
N MET A 349 -5.33 12.36 -3.30
CA MET A 349 -5.52 13.64 -3.98
C MET A 349 -7.00 13.80 -4.32
N GLY A 350 -7.60 14.86 -3.76
CA GLY A 350 -8.97 15.20 -4.08
C GLY A 350 -9.59 16.14 -3.04
N GLY A 351 -10.75 16.67 -3.41
CA GLY A 351 -11.53 17.55 -2.55
C GLY A 351 -11.04 19.00 -2.54
N ALA A 352 -11.91 19.86 -2.04
CA ALA A 352 -11.65 21.28 -1.83
C ALA A 352 -12.34 21.72 -0.53
N VAL A 353 -11.58 22.32 0.37
CA VAL A 353 -12.06 22.81 1.67
C VAL A 353 -12.73 24.17 1.51
N GLY A 354 -12.07 25.10 0.82
CA GLY A 354 -12.55 26.47 0.65
C GLY A 354 -12.50 27.29 1.94
N GLY A 355 -13.20 28.43 1.95
CA GLY A 355 -13.34 29.29 3.14
C GLY A 355 -12.02 29.86 3.69
N GLY A 356 -10.98 29.97 2.87
CA GLY A 356 -9.65 30.45 3.28
C GLY A 356 -8.91 29.48 4.20
N PHE A 357 -9.05 28.17 3.96
CA PHE A 357 -8.35 27.13 4.72
C PHE A 357 -6.82 27.30 4.69
N THR A 358 -6.29 27.76 3.55
CA THR A 358 -4.90 28.14 3.31
C THR A 358 -4.85 29.44 2.49
N ASP A 359 -3.65 29.92 2.20
CA ASP A 359 -3.33 31.02 1.30
C ASP A 359 -3.10 30.57 -0.16
N ALA A 360 -3.48 29.34 -0.51
CA ALA A 360 -3.30 28.82 -1.85
C ALA A 360 -4.12 29.60 -2.89
N PRO A 361 -3.53 29.92 -4.06
CA PRO A 361 -4.24 30.63 -5.11
C PRO A 361 -5.35 29.76 -5.70
N MET A 362 -6.60 30.23 -5.65
CA MET A 362 -7.73 29.53 -6.27
C MET A 362 -7.96 30.01 -7.70
N GLY A 363 -8.42 29.10 -8.55
CA GLY A 363 -8.78 29.41 -9.94
C GLY A 363 -9.96 30.39 -10.01
N THR A 364 -9.91 31.29 -10.99
CA THR A 364 -10.99 32.22 -11.31
C THR A 364 -11.60 31.87 -12.66
N VAL A 365 -12.93 31.77 -12.71
CA VAL A 365 -13.69 31.56 -13.95
C VAL A 365 -14.58 32.78 -14.15
N ALA A 366 -14.56 33.39 -15.34
CA ALA A 366 -15.33 34.60 -15.61
C ALA A 366 -16.84 34.37 -15.38
N GLY A 367 -17.46 35.18 -14.51
CA GLY A 367 -18.87 35.05 -14.17
C GLY A 367 -19.16 34.02 -13.06
N ALA A 368 -18.17 33.26 -12.60
CA ALA A 368 -18.30 32.45 -11.40
C ALA A 368 -18.19 33.34 -10.15
N GLY A 369 -19.05 33.09 -9.16
CA GLY A 369 -19.01 33.75 -7.86
C GLY A 369 -17.90 33.20 -6.96
N GLU A 370 -18.23 32.87 -5.72
CA GLU A 370 -17.31 32.11 -4.86
C GLU A 370 -16.98 30.75 -5.51
N ARG A 371 -15.68 30.46 -5.66
CA ARG A 371 -15.19 29.22 -6.24
C ARG A 371 -13.95 28.73 -5.50
N PHE A 372 -13.99 27.47 -5.08
CA PHE A 372 -12.85 26.74 -4.55
C PHE A 372 -12.74 25.32 -5.12
N GLY A 373 -13.76 24.84 -5.84
CA GLY A 373 -13.68 23.65 -6.67
C GLY A 373 -13.08 23.92 -8.06
N ASN A 374 -12.56 22.87 -8.72
CA ASN A 374 -12.05 22.95 -10.09
C ASN A 374 -13.04 22.38 -11.13
N HIS A 375 -13.94 21.46 -10.77
CA HIS A 375 -14.96 20.95 -11.70
C HIS A 375 -16.24 21.79 -11.65
N THR A 376 -16.83 21.94 -10.45
CA THR A 376 -17.93 22.88 -10.18
C THR A 376 -17.41 24.03 -9.30
N PRO A 377 -18.22 25.06 -8.94
CA PRO A 377 -17.76 26.08 -8.01
C PRO A 377 -17.30 25.52 -6.65
N TYR A 378 -17.84 24.37 -6.24
CA TYR A 378 -17.66 23.80 -4.90
C TYR A 378 -16.95 22.44 -4.87
N ALA A 379 -16.99 21.69 -5.97
CA ALA A 379 -16.48 20.32 -6.04
C ALA A 379 -15.17 20.23 -6.82
N GLU A 380 -14.26 19.45 -6.27
CA GLU A 380 -13.05 19.00 -6.94
C GLU A 380 -13.38 17.77 -7.82
N PHE A 381 -12.70 17.64 -8.95
CA PHE A 381 -12.95 16.66 -10.00
C PHE A 381 -12.98 15.20 -9.54
N ASN A 382 -11.94 14.71 -8.85
CA ASN A 382 -11.85 13.31 -8.42
C ASN A 382 -13.00 12.91 -7.48
N ILE A 383 -13.36 13.81 -6.55
CA ILE A 383 -14.52 13.61 -5.67
C ILE A 383 -15.83 13.72 -6.45
N TYR A 384 -15.92 14.62 -7.42
CA TYR A 384 -17.11 14.78 -8.26
C TYR A 384 -17.35 13.57 -9.19
N CYS A 385 -16.30 12.90 -9.66
CA CYS A 385 -16.40 11.74 -10.54
C CYS A 385 -17.13 10.56 -9.87
N ASP A 386 -16.95 10.34 -8.56
CA ASP A 386 -17.73 9.35 -7.79
C ASP A 386 -17.95 9.84 -6.33
N PRO A 387 -18.93 10.75 -6.10
CA PRO A 387 -19.21 11.31 -4.78
C PRO A 387 -19.63 10.24 -3.77
N GLU A 388 -20.31 9.19 -4.22
CA GLU A 388 -20.73 8.07 -3.37
C GLU A 388 -19.54 7.25 -2.89
N ALA A 389 -18.61 6.91 -3.79
CA ALA A 389 -17.37 6.23 -3.41
C ALA A 389 -16.55 7.09 -2.43
N ALA A 390 -16.41 8.39 -2.71
CA ALA A 390 -15.73 9.30 -1.80
C ALA A 390 -16.39 9.37 -0.43
N ARG A 391 -17.72 9.50 -0.36
CA ARG A 391 -18.47 9.49 0.91
C ARG A 391 -18.27 8.18 1.67
N ALA A 392 -18.26 7.04 0.98
CA ALA A 392 -18.03 5.74 1.61
C ALA A 392 -16.64 5.63 2.25
N ILE A 393 -15.61 6.21 1.64
CA ILE A 393 -14.25 6.26 2.20
C ILE A 393 -14.20 7.17 3.43
N PHE A 394 -14.65 8.42 3.31
CA PHE A 394 -14.50 9.40 4.41
C PHE A 394 -15.41 9.13 5.61
N SER A 395 -16.57 8.50 5.40
CA SER A 395 -17.49 8.14 6.49
C SER A 395 -17.04 6.93 7.31
N ASN A 396 -16.04 6.17 6.86
CA ASN A 396 -15.48 5.04 7.60
C ASN A 396 -14.45 5.54 8.64
N PRO A 397 -14.69 5.39 9.95
CA PRO A 397 -13.80 5.94 10.98
C PRO A 397 -12.38 5.36 10.97
N ALA A 398 -12.24 4.07 10.64
CA ALA A 398 -10.94 3.40 10.62
C ALA A 398 -10.10 3.90 9.43
N LEU A 399 -10.73 4.14 8.28
CA LEU A 399 -10.08 4.74 7.12
C LEU A 399 -9.74 6.21 7.41
N ALA A 400 -10.71 6.99 7.87
CA ALA A 400 -10.53 8.40 8.18
C ALA A 400 -9.30 8.62 9.08
N ALA A 401 -9.12 7.80 10.11
CA ALA A 401 -7.97 7.86 11.02
C ALA A 401 -6.60 7.61 10.34
N LYS A 402 -6.59 6.92 9.19
CA LYS A 402 -5.41 6.56 8.40
C LYS A 402 -5.28 7.37 7.11
N THR A 403 -6.21 8.28 6.83
CA THR A 403 -6.25 9.04 5.58
C THR A 403 -5.50 10.36 5.70
N THR A 404 -4.60 10.62 4.75
CA THR A 404 -4.10 11.95 4.43
C THR A 404 -4.79 12.44 3.17
N LEU A 405 -5.41 13.61 3.22
CA LEU A 405 -6.06 14.25 2.07
C LEU A 405 -5.23 15.43 1.59
N THR A 406 -4.92 15.49 0.31
CA THR A 406 -4.26 16.61 -0.36
C THR A 406 -5.28 17.33 -1.27
N PRO A 407 -6.07 18.28 -0.72
CA PRO A 407 -7.10 18.99 -1.46
C PRO A 407 -6.53 20.13 -2.33
N LEU A 408 -7.39 20.79 -3.11
CA LEU A 408 -7.01 21.98 -3.89
C LEU A 408 -6.36 23.08 -3.04
N ASP A 409 -6.84 23.28 -1.81
CA ASP A 409 -6.26 24.23 -0.84
C ASP A 409 -4.80 23.93 -0.47
N LEU A 410 -4.32 22.70 -0.67
CA LEU A 410 -2.90 22.37 -0.52
C LEU A 410 -2.20 22.39 -1.87
N THR A 411 -2.76 21.68 -2.84
CA THR A 411 -2.09 21.42 -4.12
C THR A 411 -1.87 22.68 -4.95
N HIS A 412 -2.71 23.70 -4.80
CA HIS A 412 -2.53 24.98 -5.46
C HIS A 412 -1.33 25.80 -4.95
N GLN A 413 -0.69 25.39 -3.85
CA GLN A 413 0.59 25.97 -3.40
C GLN A 413 1.80 25.42 -4.19
N PHE A 414 1.62 24.31 -4.92
CA PHE A 414 2.69 23.61 -5.64
C PHE A 414 2.63 23.90 -7.14
N LEU A 415 2.96 25.14 -7.51
CA LEU A 415 2.86 25.61 -8.90
C LEU A 415 4.10 25.27 -9.72
N ALA A 416 3.87 24.72 -10.91
CA ALA A 416 4.89 24.55 -11.94
C ALA A 416 5.15 25.87 -12.66
N THR A 417 5.84 26.79 -11.98
CA THR A 417 6.19 28.10 -12.55
C THR A 417 7.05 27.97 -13.80
N SER A 418 7.18 29.05 -14.57
CA SER A 418 8.08 29.08 -15.74
C SER A 418 9.53 28.68 -15.40
N GLU A 419 9.99 28.96 -14.18
CA GLU A 419 11.31 28.56 -13.69
C GLU A 419 11.39 27.05 -13.44
N VAL A 420 10.36 26.47 -12.80
CA VAL A 420 10.24 25.04 -12.59
C VAL A 420 10.18 24.29 -13.92
N GLN A 421 9.35 24.75 -14.86
CA GLN A 421 9.21 24.13 -16.19
C GLN A 421 10.57 24.08 -16.93
N LYS A 422 11.34 25.17 -16.88
CA LYS A 422 12.71 25.20 -17.43
C LYS A 422 13.65 24.25 -16.68
N SER A 423 13.56 24.20 -15.35
CA SER A 423 14.37 23.27 -14.54
C SER A 423 14.07 21.81 -14.86
N LEU A 424 12.81 21.46 -15.15
CA LEU A 424 12.44 20.11 -15.56
C LEU A 424 12.97 19.78 -16.96
N LEU A 425 12.95 20.75 -17.88
CA LEU A 425 13.45 20.58 -19.25
C LEU A 425 14.98 20.44 -19.34
N TYR A 426 15.71 21.24 -18.57
CA TYR A 426 17.18 21.32 -18.66
C TYR A 426 17.93 20.66 -17.49
N GLY A 427 17.23 20.28 -16.43
CA GLY A 427 17.81 19.85 -15.16
C GLY A 427 18.17 21.02 -14.25
N SER A 428 18.41 20.73 -12.97
CA SER A 428 18.70 21.75 -11.95
C SER A 428 19.94 22.57 -12.33
N ILE A 429 19.74 23.83 -12.74
CA ILE A 429 20.83 24.76 -13.07
C ILE A 429 21.47 25.21 -11.76
N LYS A 430 22.58 24.60 -11.36
CA LYS A 430 23.45 25.18 -10.34
C LYS A 430 24.03 26.49 -10.87
N SER A 431 23.33 27.60 -10.61
CA SER A 431 23.75 29.00 -10.73
C SER A 431 24.89 29.29 -11.73
N GLY A 432 24.52 29.61 -12.97
CA GLY A 432 25.46 30.03 -14.02
C GLY A 432 24.75 30.20 -15.36
N LEU A 433 24.07 31.33 -15.54
CA LEU A 433 23.30 31.70 -16.74
C LEU A 433 24.24 31.90 -17.95
N SER A 434 24.57 30.82 -18.66
CA SER A 434 24.96 30.87 -20.09
C SER A 434 24.94 29.51 -20.82
N GLU A 435 24.59 28.39 -20.16
CA GLU A 435 24.65 27.03 -20.75
C GLU A 435 23.27 26.40 -21.06
N GLU A 436 22.17 27.15 -20.96
CA GLU A 436 20.82 26.63 -21.28
C GLU A 436 20.70 26.16 -22.74
N ALA A 437 21.49 26.76 -23.64
CA ALA A 437 21.48 26.45 -25.07
C ALA A 437 22.43 25.30 -25.48
N THR A 438 23.28 24.77 -24.59
CA THR A 438 24.29 23.75 -24.92
C THR A 438 23.97 22.35 -24.41
N ARG A 439 23.01 22.21 -23.47
CA ARG A 439 22.64 20.91 -22.92
C ARG A 439 21.64 20.18 -23.83
N SER A 440 21.97 18.96 -24.24
CA SER A 440 21.04 18.12 -25.01
C SER A 440 19.85 17.74 -24.15
N VAL A 441 18.63 18.09 -24.59
CA VAL A 441 17.38 17.68 -23.94
C VAL A 441 17.11 16.20 -24.25
N THR A 442 16.91 15.39 -23.22
CA THR A 442 16.55 13.98 -23.38
C THR A 442 15.07 13.81 -23.76
N PRO A 443 14.69 12.72 -24.46
CA PRO A 443 13.29 12.47 -24.80
C PRO A 443 12.35 12.49 -23.60
N VAL A 444 12.78 11.96 -22.44
CA VAL A 444 11.98 11.94 -21.22
C VAL A 444 11.77 13.35 -20.65
N ARG A 445 12.80 14.20 -20.60
CA ARG A 445 12.63 15.60 -20.15
C ARG A 445 11.72 16.38 -21.09
N ARG A 446 11.87 16.16 -22.40
CA ARG A 446 11.01 16.78 -23.40
C ARG A 446 9.55 16.35 -23.21
N LEU A 447 9.30 15.05 -23.00
CA LEU A 447 7.96 14.52 -22.72
C LEU A 447 7.32 15.23 -21.52
N PHE A 448 7.98 15.20 -20.35
CA PHE A 448 7.43 15.81 -19.13
C PHE A 448 7.27 17.33 -19.22
N PHE A 449 8.16 18.01 -19.97
CA PHE A 449 8.00 19.43 -20.25
C PHE A 449 6.79 19.71 -21.16
N GLU A 450 6.65 18.98 -22.26
CA GLU A 450 5.58 19.20 -23.24
C GLU A 450 4.20 18.99 -22.62
N ILE A 451 3.97 17.87 -21.90
CA ILE A 451 2.70 17.62 -21.19
C ILE A 451 2.45 18.73 -20.15
N LEU A 452 3.46 19.15 -19.39
CA LEU A 452 3.30 20.19 -18.38
C LEU A 452 2.98 21.56 -19.00
N THR A 453 3.54 21.89 -20.16
CA THR A 453 3.23 23.14 -20.86
C THR A 453 1.84 23.15 -21.48
N PHE A 454 1.35 22.00 -21.96
CA PHE A 454 -0.04 21.85 -22.38
C PHE A 454 -0.98 22.11 -21.21
N PHE A 455 -0.72 21.45 -20.08
CA PHE A 455 -1.48 21.62 -18.83
C PHE A 455 -1.44 23.06 -18.30
N ALA A 456 -0.27 23.72 -18.36
CA ALA A 456 -0.11 25.12 -17.98
C ALA A 456 -1.01 26.05 -18.79
N LYS A 457 -1.10 25.79 -20.10
CA LYS A 457 -1.95 26.57 -21.00
C LYS A 457 -3.43 26.37 -20.66
N THR A 458 -3.88 25.12 -20.51
CA THR A 458 -5.29 24.85 -20.19
C THR A 458 -5.69 25.43 -18.84
N TYR A 459 -4.83 25.37 -17.83
CA TYR A 459 -5.06 26.02 -16.53
C TYR A 459 -5.13 27.55 -16.61
N ALA A 460 -4.26 28.17 -17.42
CA ALA A 460 -4.30 29.62 -17.64
C ALA A 460 -5.59 30.05 -18.37
N ASP A 461 -6.04 29.25 -19.34
CA ASP A 461 -7.22 29.55 -20.17
C ASP A 461 -8.53 29.31 -19.39
N VAL A 462 -8.62 28.22 -18.63
CA VAL A 462 -9.86 27.81 -17.91
C VAL A 462 -9.96 28.46 -16.53
N PHE A 463 -8.86 28.44 -15.75
CA PHE A 463 -8.87 28.86 -14.35
C PHE A 463 -8.14 30.18 -14.09
N GLY A 464 -7.56 30.81 -15.12
CA GLY A 464 -6.80 32.05 -14.95
C GLY A 464 -5.51 31.92 -14.14
N LEU A 465 -5.05 30.70 -13.85
CA LEU A 465 -3.82 30.43 -13.10
C LEU A 465 -2.61 30.55 -14.04
N LYS A 466 -2.15 31.79 -14.21
CA LYS A 466 -1.11 32.15 -15.20
C LYS A 466 0.33 31.96 -14.72
N GLU A 467 0.55 31.86 -13.41
CA GLU A 467 1.90 31.67 -12.86
C GLU A 467 2.46 30.28 -13.19
N GLY A 468 1.58 29.30 -13.32
CA GLY A 468 1.86 27.91 -13.65
C GLY A 468 0.70 27.02 -13.20
N PRO A 469 0.55 25.81 -13.76
CA PRO A 469 -0.46 24.89 -13.29
C PRO A 469 -0.01 24.31 -11.93
N PRO A 470 -0.93 24.06 -11.00
CA PRO A 470 -0.65 23.24 -9.83
C PRO A 470 -0.35 21.79 -10.23
N LEU A 471 0.65 21.15 -9.61
CA LEU A 471 0.85 19.70 -9.73
C LEU A 471 0.17 19.01 -8.54
N HIS A 472 -0.96 18.35 -8.76
CA HIS A 472 -1.78 17.85 -7.67
C HIS A 472 -1.29 16.49 -7.16
N ASP A 473 -1.30 15.49 -8.04
CA ASP A 473 -1.17 14.08 -7.70
C ASP A 473 0.16 13.66 -7.07
N PRO A 474 1.33 14.23 -7.47
CA PRO A 474 2.60 13.87 -6.84
C PRO A 474 2.64 14.18 -5.35
N LEU A 475 1.83 15.12 -4.88
CA LEU A 475 1.75 15.47 -3.46
C LEU A 475 1.13 14.34 -2.63
N ALA A 476 0.13 13.63 -3.17
CA ALA A 476 -0.43 12.47 -2.48
C ALA A 476 0.58 11.33 -2.38
N VAL A 477 1.40 11.10 -3.42
CA VAL A 477 2.50 10.14 -3.38
C VAL A 477 3.54 10.58 -2.34
N ALA A 478 3.98 11.84 -2.36
CA ALA A 478 4.95 12.36 -1.40
C ALA A 478 4.46 12.30 0.05
N ALA A 479 3.17 12.56 0.29
CA ALA A 479 2.58 12.50 1.63
C ALA A 479 2.63 11.10 2.25
N ALA A 480 2.70 10.03 1.44
CA ALA A 480 2.81 8.66 1.92
C ALA A 480 4.20 8.30 2.48
N PHE A 481 5.29 8.83 1.88
CA PHE A 481 6.66 8.42 2.25
C PHE A 481 7.58 9.56 2.73
N ARG A 482 7.19 10.83 2.55
CA ARG A 482 7.93 12.05 2.96
C ARG A 482 7.01 13.03 3.68
N HIS A 483 6.27 12.53 4.66
CA HIS A 483 5.29 13.32 5.40
C HIS A 483 5.92 14.56 6.08
N GLU A 484 7.22 14.56 6.37
CA GLU A 484 7.94 15.69 6.97
C GLU A 484 8.08 16.91 6.04
N LEU A 485 7.80 16.77 4.75
CA LEU A 485 7.75 17.89 3.80
C LEU A 485 6.43 18.67 3.86
N PHE A 486 5.49 18.25 4.72
CA PHE A 486 4.16 18.83 4.86
C PHE A 486 3.96 19.45 6.24
N ILE A 487 3.20 20.54 6.28
CA ILE A 487 2.87 21.29 7.50
C ILE A 487 1.41 20.98 7.86
N TYR A 488 1.19 20.39 9.05
CA TYR A 488 -0.13 19.85 9.45
C TYR A 488 -0.88 20.67 10.49
N SER A 489 -0.36 21.82 10.91
CA SER A 489 -1.02 22.71 11.86
C SER A 489 -0.68 24.17 11.60
N LYS A 490 -1.48 25.09 12.15
CA LYS A 490 -1.22 26.55 12.10
C LYS A 490 -0.05 27.00 13.01
N GLY A 491 0.65 26.09 13.68
CA GLY A 491 1.65 26.42 14.69
C GLY A 491 2.74 25.36 14.88
N SER A 492 2.60 24.51 15.90
CA SER A 492 3.62 23.51 16.26
C SER A 492 3.70 22.37 15.23
N GLN A 493 4.92 22.04 14.78
CA GLN A 493 5.17 20.90 13.90
C GLN A 493 4.79 19.52 14.50
N SER A 494 4.50 19.44 15.81
CA SER A 494 4.30 18.16 16.50
C SER A 494 2.85 17.65 16.56
N GLU A 495 1.84 18.51 16.41
CA GLU A 495 0.43 18.09 16.45
C GLU A 495 -0.17 18.14 15.04
N ARG A 496 -0.73 17.01 14.60
CA ARG A 496 -1.49 16.94 13.35
C ARG A 496 -2.94 17.29 13.64
N GLU A 497 -3.49 18.24 12.90
CA GLU A 497 -4.93 18.49 12.94
C GLU A 497 -5.67 17.36 12.25
N HIS A 498 -6.76 16.90 12.88
CA HIS A 498 -7.67 15.92 12.33
C HIS A 498 -8.99 16.58 11.97
N PHE A 499 -9.63 16.07 10.93
CA PHE A 499 -10.85 16.60 10.38
C PHE A 499 -11.88 15.50 10.13
N THR A 500 -13.15 15.82 10.36
CA THR A 500 -14.26 15.07 9.77
C THR A 500 -14.49 15.61 8.37
N VAL A 501 -14.54 14.71 7.40
CA VAL A 501 -14.82 15.03 6.00
C VAL A 501 -16.12 14.34 5.61
N ASP A 502 -17.11 15.12 5.18
CA ASP A 502 -18.33 14.61 4.57
C ASP A 502 -18.37 15.01 3.09
N VAL A 503 -19.10 14.26 2.27
CA VAL A 503 -19.24 14.53 0.83
C VAL A 503 -20.72 14.69 0.50
N VAL A 504 -21.06 15.82 -0.11
CA VAL A 504 -22.42 16.07 -0.59
C VAL A 504 -22.68 15.20 -1.81
N VAL A 505 -23.62 14.27 -1.70
CA VAL A 505 -24.06 13.43 -2.83
C VAL A 505 -25.37 13.92 -3.45
N GLU A 506 -26.12 14.78 -2.77
CA GLU A 506 -27.38 15.29 -3.33
C GLU A 506 -27.11 16.43 -4.33
N GLY A 507 -27.92 16.50 -5.38
CA GLY A 507 -27.85 17.57 -6.39
C GLY A 507 -27.61 17.08 -7.81
N GLU A 508 -27.58 18.04 -8.73
CA GLU A 508 -27.32 17.78 -10.16
C GLU A 508 -25.87 17.35 -10.38
N HIS A 509 -25.69 16.42 -11.32
CA HIS A 509 -24.40 15.86 -11.72
C HIS A 509 -24.39 15.59 -13.22
N GLY A 510 -23.23 15.74 -13.83
CA GLY A 510 -23.00 15.69 -15.27
C GLY A 510 -22.04 16.79 -15.71
N ASP A 511 -21.75 16.82 -17.01
CA ASP A 511 -20.71 17.68 -17.60
C ASP A 511 -21.26 18.93 -18.31
N SER A 512 -22.57 19.20 -18.22
CA SER A 512 -23.17 20.37 -18.88
C SER A 512 -22.71 21.68 -18.24
N ASP A 513 -22.60 22.75 -19.05
CA ASP A 513 -22.18 24.07 -18.58
C ASP A 513 -23.12 24.62 -17.49
N GLU A 514 -24.41 24.29 -17.56
CA GLU A 514 -25.40 24.66 -16.54
C GLU A 514 -25.11 24.02 -15.19
N ILE A 515 -24.67 22.75 -15.17
CA ILE A 515 -24.31 22.04 -13.94
C ILE A 515 -22.95 22.54 -13.42
N ARG A 516 -21.95 22.63 -14.30
CA ARG A 516 -20.58 23.04 -13.95
C ARG A 516 -20.47 24.49 -13.49
N SER A 517 -21.41 25.34 -13.88
CA SER A 517 -21.52 26.74 -13.45
C SER A 517 -22.67 26.98 -12.47
N GLY A 518 -23.45 25.93 -12.17
CA GLY A 518 -24.67 25.99 -11.41
C GLY A 518 -24.46 26.00 -9.89
N PRO A 519 -25.55 26.07 -9.13
CA PRO A 519 -25.51 26.09 -7.67
C PRO A 519 -25.36 24.69 -7.04
N SER A 520 -25.34 23.62 -7.83
CA SER A 520 -25.21 22.25 -7.33
C SER A 520 -23.93 22.10 -6.51
N GLN A 521 -24.04 21.47 -5.35
CA GLN A 521 -22.92 21.17 -4.46
C GLN A 521 -22.56 19.69 -4.47
N CYS A 522 -23.13 18.89 -5.38
CA CYS A 522 -22.76 17.50 -5.53
C CYS A 522 -21.23 17.38 -5.69
N GLY A 523 -20.60 16.47 -4.96
CA GLY A 523 -19.14 16.29 -4.91
C GLY A 523 -18.39 17.26 -3.98
N ARG A 524 -19.07 18.22 -3.33
CA ARG A 524 -18.43 19.11 -2.36
C ARG A 524 -17.97 18.34 -1.13
N THR A 525 -16.71 18.51 -0.75
CA THR A 525 -16.17 18.08 0.55
C THR A 525 -16.48 19.12 1.63
N ILE A 526 -17.23 18.71 2.66
CA ILE A 526 -17.49 19.53 3.86
C ILE A 526 -16.50 19.08 4.94
N VAL A 527 -15.57 19.97 5.27
CA VAL A 527 -14.49 19.70 6.22
C VAL A 527 -14.74 20.47 7.51
N GLN A 528 -14.71 19.77 8.64
CA GLN A 528 -14.80 20.35 9.97
C GLN A 528 -13.65 19.83 10.83
N GLN A 529 -13.03 20.73 11.60
CA GLN A 529 -11.95 20.34 12.50
C GLN A 529 -12.50 19.46 13.62
N SER A 530 -11.89 18.29 13.80
CA SER A 530 -12.21 17.37 14.89
C SER A 530 -11.79 17.97 16.22
N LEU A 531 -12.45 17.53 17.30
CA LEU A 531 -12.00 17.87 18.65
C LEU A 531 -10.57 17.35 18.89
N PRO A 532 -9.73 18.06 19.67
CA PRO A 532 -8.36 17.63 19.96
C PRO A 532 -8.31 16.18 20.45
N GLY A 533 -7.46 15.37 19.84
CA GLY A 533 -7.26 13.95 20.17
C GLY A 533 -8.29 12.98 19.56
N GLN A 534 -9.30 13.45 18.83
CA GLN A 534 -10.15 12.55 18.05
C GLN A 534 -9.49 12.17 16.72
N PRO A 535 -9.49 10.88 16.36
CA PRO A 535 -8.98 10.45 15.06
C PRO A 535 -9.85 11.00 13.94
N GLY A 536 -9.23 11.23 12.79
CA GLY A 536 -9.91 11.73 11.60
C GLY A 536 -8.91 11.97 10.48
N VAL A 537 -9.41 12.48 9.36
CA VAL A 537 -8.61 12.73 8.16
C VAL A 537 -7.57 13.79 8.48
N THR A 538 -6.33 13.54 8.07
CA THR A 538 -5.25 14.52 8.18
C THR A 538 -5.22 15.36 6.91
N ILE A 539 -5.25 16.69 7.02
CA ILE A 539 -5.18 17.61 5.88
C ILE A 539 -4.00 18.56 6.09
N PRO A 540 -2.91 18.48 5.30
CA PRO A 540 -1.84 19.45 5.39
C PRO A 540 -2.31 20.86 5.00
N ARG A 541 -1.73 21.87 5.65
CA ARG A 541 -1.94 23.29 5.35
C ARG A 541 -0.87 23.90 4.48
N GLY A 542 0.29 23.27 4.38
CA GLY A 542 1.39 23.77 3.57
C GLY A 542 2.42 22.70 3.28
N LEU A 543 3.41 23.05 2.46
CA LEU A 543 4.40 22.12 1.94
C LEU A 543 5.74 22.81 1.65
N ASP A 544 6.83 22.04 1.73
CA ASP A 544 8.17 22.48 1.32
C ASP A 544 8.31 22.34 -0.21
N THR A 545 7.86 23.38 -0.91
CA THR A 545 7.84 23.43 -2.39
C THR A 545 9.22 23.17 -3.02
N PRO A 546 10.32 23.81 -2.57
CA PRO A 546 11.65 23.50 -3.12
C PRO A 546 12.06 22.04 -2.93
N ALA A 547 11.83 21.45 -1.76
CA ALA A 547 12.20 20.06 -1.51
C ALA A 547 11.41 19.07 -2.39
N LEU A 548 10.13 19.32 -2.59
CA LEU A 548 9.27 18.50 -3.46
C LEU A 548 9.66 18.60 -4.93
N TRP A 549 9.97 19.80 -5.44
CA TRP A 549 10.48 19.94 -6.82
C TRP A 549 11.83 19.25 -7.01
N ASN A 550 12.71 19.31 -6.01
CA ASN A 550 13.99 18.58 -6.04
C ASN A 550 13.79 17.06 -6.07
N LEU A 551 12.73 16.52 -5.45
CA LEU A 551 12.39 15.10 -5.55
C LEU A 551 12.00 14.71 -6.98
N ILE A 552 11.12 15.50 -7.60
CA ILE A 552 10.68 15.27 -8.99
C ILE A 552 11.86 15.38 -9.97
N GLU A 553 12.69 16.43 -9.82
CA GLU A 553 13.88 16.62 -10.66
C GLU A 553 14.88 15.47 -10.49
N GLY A 554 15.11 15.04 -9.24
CA GLY A 554 15.97 13.89 -8.95
C GLY A 554 15.48 12.60 -9.59
N CYS A 555 14.16 12.36 -9.63
CA CYS A 555 13.57 11.22 -10.32
C CYS A 555 13.82 11.28 -11.84
N LEU A 556 13.66 12.44 -12.48
CA LEU A 556 13.99 12.62 -13.91
C LEU A 556 15.49 12.40 -14.17
N GLY A 557 16.36 12.99 -13.34
CA GLY A 557 17.80 12.79 -13.45
C GLY A 557 18.21 11.32 -13.29
N GLY A 558 17.53 10.58 -12.42
CA GLY A 558 17.70 9.13 -12.26
C GLY A 558 17.29 8.33 -13.49
N VAL A 559 16.26 8.76 -14.23
CA VAL A 559 15.88 8.14 -15.51
C VAL A 559 16.98 8.28 -16.54
N GLU A 560 17.54 9.48 -16.66
CA GLU A 560 18.60 9.79 -17.61
C GLU A 560 19.90 9.03 -17.30
N ALA A 561 20.24 8.89 -16.02
CA ALA A 561 21.42 8.14 -15.60
C ALA A 561 21.32 6.62 -15.85
N ALA A 562 20.10 6.09 -16.03
CA ALA A 562 19.83 4.68 -16.30
C ALA A 562 19.66 4.35 -17.79
N SER A 563 19.56 5.37 -18.65
CA SER A 563 19.42 5.24 -20.11
C SER A 563 20.78 5.29 -20.79
#